data_AF-A0A7V9NQ34-F1
#
_entry.id   AF-A0A7V9NQ34-F1
#
_cell.length_a   1.000
_cell.length_b   1.000
_cell.length_c   1.000
_cell.angle_alpha   90.00
_cell.angle_beta   90.00
_cell.angle_gamma   90.00
#
_symmetry.space_group_name_H-M   'P 1'
#
loop_
_entity.id
_entity.type
_entity.pdbx_description
1 polymer ?
#
loop_
_entity_poly.entity_id
_entity_poly.type
_entity_poly.pdbx_seq_one_letter_code
_entity_poly.pdbx_strand_id
1 'polypeptide(L)' 'MADAELSSLSSTLDDLRRRIEVRAEAHQAAGDEEMAVDLYEVERSLATALRRLSRLVSSR' A
#
# COMPACT_ATOMS: atom_id res chain seq x y z
N MET A 1 -5.84 19.07 -13.96
CA MET A 1 -6.00 17.64 -14.33
C MET A 1 -4.98 16.75 -13.63
N ALA A 2 -3.68 17.07 -13.67
CA ALA A 2 -2.65 16.27 -12.99
C ALA A 2 -2.92 16.03 -11.49
N ASP A 3 -3.48 16.99 -10.75
CA ASP A 3 -3.77 16.81 -9.31
C ASP A 3 -4.90 15.82 -9.03
N ALA A 4 -5.91 15.78 -9.90
CA ALA A 4 -7.01 14.81 -9.79
C ALA A 4 -6.50 13.39 -10.08
N GLU A 5 -5.61 13.25 -11.08
CA GLU A 5 -4.98 11.98 -11.41
C GLU A 5 -4.07 11.48 -10.28
N LEU A 6 -3.24 12.35 -9.69
CA LEU A 6 -2.40 12.00 -8.53
C LEU A 6 -3.23 11.63 -7.29
N SER A 7 -4.35 12.32 -7.05
CA SER A 7 -5.27 11.98 -5.96
C SER A 7 -5.94 10.62 -6.18
N SER A 8 -6.32 10.33 -7.43
CA SER A 8 -6.85 9.02 -7.80
C SER A 8 -5.81 7.91 -7.60
N LEU A 9 -4.57 8.12 -8.06
CA LEU A 9 -3.47 7.16 -7.85
C LEU A 9 -3.19 6.93 -6.36
N SER A 10 -3.24 7.98 -5.54
CA SER A 10 -3.08 7.87 -4.09
C SER A 10 -4.17 7.01 -3.46
N SER A 11 -5.41 7.16 -3.91
CA SER A 11 -6.56 6.40 -3.42
C SER A 11 -6.45 4.91 -3.82
N THR A 12 -6.09 4.64 -5.07
CA THR A 12 -5.86 3.27 -5.57
C THR A 12 -4.71 2.59 -4.84
N LEU A 13 -3.63 3.31 -4.55
CA LEU A 13 -2.47 2.76 -3.87
C LEU A 13 -2.77 2.44 -2.40
N ASP A 14 -3.55 3.28 -1.71
CA ASP A 14 -4.00 2.99 -0.34
C ASP A 14 -4.95 1.78 -0.29
N ASP A 15 -5.87 1.64 -1.25
CA ASP A 15 -6.72 0.46 -1.35
C ASP A 15 -5.91 -0.83 -1.53
N LEU A 16 -4.95 -0.81 -2.46
CA LEU A 16 -4.08 -1.95 -2.71
C LEU A 16 -3.25 -2.31 -1.46
N ARG A 17 -2.69 -1.32 -0.77
CA ARG A 17 -1.94 -1.51 0.49
C ARG A 17 -2.78 -2.23 1.53
N ARG A 18 -4.00 -1.76 1.81
CA ARG A 18 -4.93 -2.40 2.76
C ARG A 18 -5.27 -3.84 2.37
N ARG A 19 -5.49 -4.10 1.08
CA ARG A 19 -5.82 -5.44 0.58
C ARG A 19 -4.66 -6.43 0.67
N ILE A 20 -3.43 -5.94 0.66
CA ILE A 20 -2.22 -6.75 0.89
C ILE A 20 -2.04 -7.01 2.39
N GLU A 21 -2.21 -5.99 3.22
CA GLU A 21 -2.19 -6.11 4.69
C GLU A 21 -3.16 -7.18 5.19
N VAL A 22 -4.42 -7.16 4.75
CA VAL A 22 -5.43 -8.18 5.10
C VAL A 22 -5.01 -9.59 4.66
N ARG A 23 -4.33 -9.74 3.52
CA ARG A 23 -3.83 -11.04 3.07
C ARG A 23 -2.63 -11.49 3.90
N ALA A 24 -1.71 -10.59 4.21
CA ALA A 24 -0.55 -10.87 5.05
C ALA A 24 -1.01 -11.39 6.43
N GLU A 25 -1.99 -10.71 7.05
CA GLU A 25 -2.61 -11.14 8.30
C GLU A 25 -3.25 -12.52 8.18
N ALA A 26 -3.95 -12.80 7.08
CA ALA A 26 -4.58 -14.11 6.86
C ALA A 26 -3.55 -15.24 6.71
N HIS A 27 -2.45 -15.02 5.96
CA HIS A 27 -1.37 -15.99 5.83
C HIS A 27 -0.63 -16.20 7.15
N GLN A 28 -0.38 -15.12 7.91
CA GLN A 28 0.20 -15.21 9.25
C GLN A 28 -0.67 -16.04 10.19
N ALA A 29 -1.99 -15.81 10.19
CA ALA A 29 -2.94 -16.58 11.00
C ALA A 29 -3.03 -18.06 10.57
N ALA A 30 -2.76 -18.36 9.30
CA ALA A 30 -2.72 -19.72 8.76
C ALA A 30 -1.39 -20.46 9.01
N GLY A 31 -0.38 -19.78 9.58
CA GLY A 31 0.96 -20.34 9.80
C GLY A 31 1.84 -20.37 8.54
N ASP A 32 1.43 -19.69 7.47
CA ASP A 32 2.21 -19.51 6.24
C ASP A 32 3.11 -18.28 6.39
N GLU A 33 4.15 -18.42 7.22
CA GLU A 33 5.03 -17.32 7.62
C GLU A 33 5.82 -16.72 6.45
N GLU A 34 6.25 -17.54 5.50
CA GLU A 34 7.00 -17.09 4.32
C GLU A 34 6.15 -16.15 3.46
N MET A 35 4.93 -16.56 3.10
CA MET A 35 4.01 -15.72 2.33
C MET A 35 3.60 -14.47 3.10
N ALA A 36 3.40 -14.56 4.42
CA ALA A 36 3.07 -13.41 5.24
C ALA A 36 4.21 -12.37 5.22
N VAL A 37 5.46 -12.81 5.36
CA VAL A 37 6.65 -11.94 5.30
C VAL A 37 6.71 -11.22 3.95
N ASP A 38 6.61 -11.95 2.85
CA ASP A 38 6.65 -11.37 1.50
C ASP A 38 5.54 -10.34 1.30
N LEU A 39 4.31 -10.63 1.74
CA LEU A 39 3.19 -9.70 1.64
C LEU A 39 3.41 -8.44 2.49
N TYR A 40 4.00 -8.56 3.69
CA TYR A 40 4.36 -7.39 4.50
C TYR A 40 5.47 -6.54 3.87
N GLU A 41 6.43 -7.13 3.16
CA GLU A 41 7.43 -6.37 2.42
C GLU A 41 6.81 -5.56 1.28
N VAL A 42 5.84 -6.16 0.58
CA VAL A 42 5.07 -5.46 -0.45
C VAL A 42 4.23 -4.34 0.16
N GLU A 43 3.50 -4.60 1.25
CA GLU A 43 2.75 -3.58 2.00
C GLU A 43 3.64 -2.38 2.34
N ARG A 44 4.82 -2.64 2.90
CA ARG A 44 5.76 -1.59 3.32
C ARG A 44 6.27 -0.76 2.15
N SER A 45 6.47 -1.41 1.00
CA SER A 45 6.86 -0.74 -0.25
C SER A 45 5.73 0.18 -0.74
N LEU A 46 4.48 -0.30 -0.71
CA LEU A 46 3.30 0.51 -1.06
C LEU A 46 3.10 1.67 -0.09
N ALA A 47 3.25 1.44 1.22
CA ALA A 47 3.17 2.50 2.24
C ALA A 47 4.22 3.60 1.98
N THR A 48 5.43 3.21 1.56
CA THR A 48 6.48 4.17 1.19
C THR A 48 6.13 4.96 -0.06
N ALA A 49 5.59 4.31 -1.09
CA ALA A 49 5.13 4.96 -2.30
C ALA A 49 3.95 5.93 -2.01
N LEU A 50 2.98 5.52 -1.19
CA LEU A 50 1.85 6.33 -0.77
C LEU A 50 2.32 7.60 -0.04
N ARG A 51 3.23 7.47 0.94
CA ARG A 51 3.82 8.63 1.62
C ARG A 51 4.51 9.61 0.67
N ARG A 52 5.21 9.11 -0.36
CA ARG A 52 5.86 9.95 -1.39
C ARG A 52 4.82 10.67 -2.23
N LEU A 53 3.80 9.96 -2.68
CA LEU A 53 2.73 10.50 -3.50
C LEU A 53 1.90 11.55 -2.75
N SER A 54 1.52 11.28 -1.50
CA SER A 54 0.79 12.25 -0.67
C SER A 54 1.58 13.54 -0.47
N ARG A 55 2.90 13.47 -0.26
CA ARG A 55 3.74 14.68 -0.19
C ARG A 55 3.72 15.49 -1.48
N LEU A 56 3.74 14.85 -2.64
CA LEU A 56 3.68 15.54 -3.94
C LEU A 56 2.31 16.19 -4.19
N VAL A 57 1.24 15.59 -3.67
CA VAL A 57 -0.12 16.17 -3.71
C VAL A 57 -0.23 17.35 -2.73
N SER A 58 0.34 17.25 -1.53
CA SER A 58 0.26 18.30 -0.49
C SER A 58 1.25 19.46 -0.66
N SER A 59 2.32 19.30 -1.45
CA SER A 59 3.32 20.35 -1.67
C SER A 59 2.93 21.35 -2.77
N ARG A 60 1.65 21.38 -3.17
CA ARG A 60 1.11 22.27 -4.19
C ARG A 60 0.12 23.26 -3.59
#